data_AF-D8Q091-F1
#
_entry.id   AF-D8Q091-F1
#
_cell.length_a   1.000
_cell.length_b   1.000
_cell.length_c   1.000
_cell.angle_alpha   90.00
_cell.angle_beta   90.00
_cell.angle_gamma   90.00
#
_symmetry.space_group_name_H-M   'P 1'
#
loop_
_entity.id
_entity.type
_entity.pdbx_description
1 polymer ?
#
loop_
_entity_poly.entity_id
_entity_poly.type
_entity_poly.pdbx_seq_one_letter_code
_entity_poly.pdbx_strand_id
1 'polypeptide(L)'
;MPLSTSKADLSPVQIVLNIFDEVAAHADLLALLDSKSNDDIAPSARPVITDFFTVVKTLLFCIVMVADAVMAHVVYVRPGSAIAASPAPSTTPTSPHTALAFTLLRTLARLSPAKATFPELARAFYAALDVIAADDRGAADALVRGIARGIVIGGVERADDLGKPATSSSRQMSPASPSHTAFALSCVEQLVPVLSLGAVEEAWGFVAQFLSSPTPRAPYEAAHSAALALFDAYAPAEGDVNKREEKAEQIAYVARLVPYYAQCLIENSSPSHLSLAQLRHAYAMVVRCAGAHDDALAMYCVQALLDALCEGEASEVGTMQREAVHKQRLRLTLASTISSLPTSLLPQVLDELRKLAMHSSDDSSVTTFTIEERVALRDAIFEEITEKVGNAGKEIAVRWWYANRDVFPPVGLEKGKGAEGKGKGKEENKLLAQL
;
A
#
# COMPACT_ATOMS: atom_id res chain seq x y z
N MET A 1 -19.00 36.12 27.60
CA MET A 1 -19.63 34.98 28.28
C MET A 1 -18.90 33.72 27.87
N PRO A 2 -18.22 33.00 28.77
CA PRO A 2 -17.69 31.70 28.44
C PRO A 2 -18.88 30.74 28.24
N LEU A 3 -19.07 30.24 27.02
CA LEU A 3 -19.96 29.11 26.79
C LEU A 3 -19.38 27.96 27.62
N SER A 4 -20.14 27.52 28.62
CA SER A 4 -19.78 26.35 29.44
C SER A 4 -19.63 25.16 28.50
N THR A 5 -18.38 24.80 28.17
CA THR A 5 -18.05 23.61 27.38
C THR A 5 -18.23 22.37 28.25
N SER A 6 -19.47 22.05 28.59
CA SER A 6 -19.76 20.75 29.20
C SER A 6 -19.31 19.69 28.20
N LYS A 7 -18.42 18.77 28.60
CA LYS A 7 -17.98 17.68 27.73
C LYS A 7 -19.22 17.01 27.13
N ALA A 8 -19.27 16.92 25.81
CA ALA A 8 -20.38 16.27 25.13
C ALA A 8 -20.48 14.82 25.64
N ASP A 9 -21.66 14.43 26.12
CA ASP A 9 -21.93 13.05 26.50
C ASP A 9 -22.09 12.21 25.22
N LEU A 10 -21.09 11.38 24.93
CA LEU A 10 -21.07 10.49 23.77
C LEU A 10 -21.74 9.14 24.04
N SER A 11 -22.25 8.90 25.25
CA SER A 11 -22.87 7.63 25.61
C SER A 11 -24.07 7.23 24.72
N PRO A 12 -24.96 8.14 24.28
CA PRO A 12 -26.08 7.76 23.41
C PRO A 12 -25.60 7.29 22.04
N VAL A 13 -24.56 7.94 21.50
CA VAL A 13 -23.98 7.59 20.20
C VAL A 13 -23.29 6.24 20.28
N GLN A 14 -22.57 5.98 21.37
CA GLN A 14 -21.94 4.69 21.63
C GLN A 14 -22.98 3.55 21.70
N ILE A 15 -24.13 3.78 22.36
CA ILE A 15 -25.22 2.79 22.41
C ILE A 15 -25.73 2.47 21.01
N VAL A 16 -25.97 3.48 20.18
CA VAL A 16 -26.43 3.29 18.80
C VAL A 16 -25.40 2.49 17.98
N LEU A 17 -24.11 2.81 18.09
CA LEU A 17 -23.06 2.08 17.39
C LEU A 17 -22.91 0.63 17.89
N ASN A 18 -23.14 0.36 19.17
CA ASN A 18 -23.16 -1.00 19.70
C ASN A 18 -24.31 -1.82 19.10
N ILE A 19 -25.51 -1.25 19.00
CA ILE A 19 -26.65 -1.90 18.34
C ILE A 19 -26.30 -2.18 16.87
N PHE A 20 -25.65 -1.24 16.19
CA PHE A 20 -25.21 -1.41 14.81
C PHE A 20 -24.15 -2.50 14.66
N ASP A 21 -23.21 -2.58 15.59
CA ASP A 21 -22.23 -3.65 15.64
C ASP A 21 -22.88 -5.02 15.82
N GLU A 22 -23.89 -5.14 16.69
CA GLU A 22 -24.67 -6.37 16.88
C GLU A 22 -25.41 -6.77 15.60
N VAL A 23 -26.05 -5.81 14.91
CA VAL A 23 -26.69 -6.06 13.62
C VAL A 23 -25.66 -6.51 12.57
N ALA A 24 -24.50 -5.85 12.52
CA ALA A 24 -23.42 -6.20 11.60
C ALA A 24 -22.80 -7.57 11.93
N ALA A 25 -22.87 -8.04 13.18
CA ALA A 25 -22.43 -9.39 13.56
C ALA A 25 -23.22 -10.49 12.83
N HIS A 26 -24.42 -10.16 12.34
CA HIS A 26 -25.25 -11.06 11.55
C HIS A 26 -25.05 -10.90 10.02
N ALA A 27 -24.09 -10.06 9.58
CA ALA A 27 -23.79 -9.85 8.15
C ALA A 27 -23.35 -11.14 7.43
N ASP A 28 -22.64 -12.03 8.11
CA ASP A 28 -22.23 -13.31 7.53
C ASP A 28 -23.44 -14.22 7.21
N LEU A 29 -24.49 -14.17 8.03
CA LEU A 29 -25.74 -14.88 7.75
C LEU A 29 -26.44 -14.30 6.52
N LEU A 30 -26.33 -12.98 6.31
CA LEU A 30 -26.86 -12.29 5.14
C LEU A 30 -26.12 -12.69 3.87
N ALA A 31 -24.78 -12.75 3.92
CA ALA A 31 -23.96 -13.22 2.80
C ALA A 31 -24.28 -14.68 2.44
N LEU A 32 -24.52 -15.54 3.43
CA LEU A 32 -24.94 -16.92 3.21
C LEU A 32 -26.29 -17.00 2.49
N LEU A 33 -27.25 -16.14 2.87
CA LEU A 33 -28.56 -16.07 2.20
C LEU A 33 -28.47 -15.55 0.77
N ASP A 34 -27.59 -14.58 0.51
CA ASP A 34 -27.38 -14.00 -0.84
C ASP A 34 -26.65 -14.98 -1.78
N SER A 35 -25.82 -15.87 -1.23
CA SER A 35 -25.08 -16.86 -2.02
C SER A 35 -25.92 -18.03 -2.54
N LYS A 36 -27.14 -18.23 -2.02
CA LYS A 36 -28.02 -19.30 -2.48
C LYS A 36 -28.65 -18.91 -3.81
N SER A 37 -28.75 -19.86 -4.74
CA SER A 37 -29.46 -19.61 -6.00
C SER A 37 -30.91 -19.23 -5.70
N ASN A 38 -31.48 -18.30 -6.46
CA ASN A 38 -32.91 -18.01 -6.39
C ASN A 38 -33.78 -19.26 -6.59
N ASP A 39 -33.23 -20.31 -7.20
CA ASP A 39 -33.87 -21.60 -7.40
C ASP A 39 -33.96 -22.45 -6.13
N ASP A 40 -33.08 -22.23 -5.15
CA ASP A 40 -33.10 -22.92 -3.85
C ASP A 40 -34.13 -22.31 -2.88
N ILE A 41 -34.69 -21.15 -3.23
CA ILE A 41 -35.65 -20.42 -2.44
C ILE A 41 -37.06 -20.72 -2.97
N ALA A 42 -37.90 -21.30 -2.10
CA ALA A 42 -39.31 -21.54 -2.40
C ALA A 42 -39.97 -20.26 -2.95
N PRO A 43 -40.73 -20.32 -4.07
CA PRO A 43 -41.30 -19.13 -4.70
C PRO A 43 -42.13 -18.23 -3.76
N SER A 44 -42.80 -18.84 -2.77
CA SER A 44 -43.57 -18.14 -1.74
C SER A 44 -42.71 -17.36 -0.73
N ALA A 45 -41.44 -17.73 -0.53
CA ALA A 45 -40.53 -17.07 0.41
C ALA A 45 -39.76 -15.89 -0.22
N ARG A 46 -39.67 -15.84 -1.56
CA ARG A 46 -38.98 -14.78 -2.30
C ARG A 46 -39.40 -13.34 -1.96
N PRO A 47 -40.71 -13.00 -1.82
CA PRO A 47 -41.10 -11.64 -1.43
C PRO A 47 -40.63 -11.30 -0.01
N VAL A 48 -40.75 -12.23 0.94
CA VAL A 48 -40.32 -12.02 2.34
C VAL A 48 -38.81 -11.80 2.43
N ILE A 49 -38.03 -12.58 1.68
CA ILE A 49 -36.57 -12.43 1.62
C ILE A 49 -36.19 -11.08 0.98
N THR A 50 -36.90 -10.67 -0.07
CA THR A 50 -36.72 -9.34 -0.70
C THR A 50 -36.99 -8.21 0.28
N ASP A 51 -38.11 -8.26 1.01
CA ASP A 51 -38.47 -7.26 2.02
C ASP A 51 -37.43 -7.22 3.15
N PHE A 52 -37.00 -8.38 3.62
CA PHE A 52 -35.95 -8.51 4.63
C PHE A 52 -34.63 -7.87 4.17
N PHE A 53 -34.14 -8.20 2.97
CA PHE A 53 -32.93 -7.57 2.42
C PHE A 53 -33.09 -6.07 2.21
N THR A 54 -34.29 -5.59 1.88
CA THR A 54 -34.58 -4.16 1.76
C THR A 54 -34.44 -3.46 3.10
N VAL A 55 -34.99 -4.04 4.17
CA VAL A 55 -34.86 -3.52 5.55
C VAL A 55 -33.39 -3.52 5.97
N VAL A 56 -32.67 -4.62 5.76
CA VAL A 56 -31.25 -4.75 6.08
C VAL A 56 -30.40 -3.71 5.34
N LYS A 57 -30.61 -3.54 4.03
CA LYS A 57 -29.89 -2.53 3.23
C LYS A 57 -30.19 -1.12 3.71
N THR A 58 -31.45 -0.84 4.04
CA THR A 58 -31.86 0.47 4.58
C THR A 58 -31.19 0.73 5.92
N LEU A 59 -31.19 -0.26 6.83
CA LEU A 59 -30.49 -0.16 8.11
C LEU A 59 -28.99 0.05 7.89
N LEU A 60 -28.35 -0.74 7.04
CA LEU A 60 -26.93 -0.58 6.70
C LEU A 60 -26.61 0.83 6.19
N PHE A 61 -27.43 1.37 5.30
CA PHE A 61 -27.27 2.73 4.81
C PHE A 61 -27.42 3.76 5.95
N CYS A 62 -28.42 3.61 6.80
CA CYS A 62 -28.58 4.46 7.98
C CYS A 62 -27.37 4.38 8.92
N ILE A 63 -26.82 3.18 9.14
CA ILE A 63 -25.62 2.96 9.97
C ILE A 63 -24.45 3.77 9.41
N VAL A 64 -24.19 3.65 8.11
CA VAL A 64 -23.08 4.34 7.46
C VAL A 64 -23.27 5.86 7.50
N MET A 65 -24.47 6.36 7.25
CA MET A 65 -24.78 7.80 7.31
C MET A 65 -24.61 8.37 8.73
N VAL A 66 -25.08 7.64 9.75
CA VAL A 66 -24.92 8.04 11.16
C VAL A 66 -23.44 7.99 11.54
N ALA A 67 -22.71 6.95 11.15
CA ALA A 67 -21.28 6.83 11.40
C ALA A 67 -20.48 7.99 10.78
N ASP A 68 -20.72 8.32 9.50
CA ASP A 68 -20.08 9.44 8.81
C ASP A 68 -20.36 10.77 9.53
N ALA A 69 -21.62 11.05 9.86
CA ALA A 69 -22.00 12.27 10.58
C ALA A 69 -21.38 12.37 11.98
N VAL A 70 -21.35 11.26 12.72
CA VAL A 70 -20.72 11.17 14.04
C VAL A 70 -19.23 11.42 13.94
N MET A 71 -18.53 10.75 13.01
CA MET A 71 -17.08 10.91 12.87
C MET A 71 -16.70 12.32 12.40
N ALA A 72 -17.46 12.90 11.47
CA ALA A 72 -17.28 14.29 11.06
C ALA A 72 -17.38 15.26 12.27
N HIS A 73 -18.35 15.01 13.16
CA HIS A 73 -18.50 15.81 14.39
C HIS A 73 -17.35 15.58 15.38
N VAL A 74 -16.93 14.32 15.59
CA VAL A 74 -15.82 13.98 16.50
C VAL A 74 -14.51 14.63 16.05
N VAL A 75 -14.21 14.59 14.75
CA VAL A 75 -13.02 15.24 14.18
C VAL A 75 -13.09 16.76 14.39
N TYR A 76 -14.27 17.37 14.23
CA TYR A 76 -14.44 18.82 14.39
C TYR A 76 -14.38 19.30 15.85
N VAL A 77 -15.00 18.56 16.79
CA VAL A 77 -15.14 18.95 18.21
C VAL A 77 -13.96 18.48 19.07
N ARG A 78 -12.82 18.18 18.44
CA ARG A 78 -11.64 17.66 19.14
C ARG A 78 -11.34 18.54 20.36
N PRO A 79 -11.44 18.01 21.59
CA PRO A 79 -11.18 18.81 22.79
C PRO A 79 -9.78 19.35 22.66
N GLY A 80 -9.66 20.68 22.57
CA GLY A 80 -8.36 21.35 22.42
C GLY A 80 -7.42 20.75 23.45
N SER A 81 -6.31 20.19 22.98
CA SER A 81 -5.35 19.40 23.76
C SER A 81 -5.00 20.21 25.00
N ALA A 82 -5.74 19.97 26.08
CA ALA A 82 -5.58 20.72 27.30
C ALA A 82 -4.23 20.25 27.81
N ILE A 83 -3.25 21.16 27.73
CA ILE A 83 -1.85 20.95 28.09
C ILE A 83 -1.82 20.49 29.56
N ALA A 84 -2.01 19.19 29.78
CA ALA A 84 -2.07 18.58 31.09
C ALA A 84 -0.63 18.19 31.43
N ALA A 85 0.07 19.15 32.04
CA ALA A 85 1.35 18.93 32.66
C ALA A 85 1.17 18.00 33.88
N SER A 86 1.22 16.68 33.71
CA SER A 86 1.63 15.74 34.76
C SER A 86 1.87 14.33 34.20
N PRO A 87 3.11 13.80 34.23
CA PRO A 87 3.41 12.45 33.81
C PRO A 87 3.18 11.47 34.97
N ALA A 88 1.97 10.94 35.08
CA ALA A 88 1.71 9.77 35.91
C ALA A 88 1.48 8.55 35.01
N PRO A 89 2.21 7.43 35.18
CA PRO A 89 2.02 6.21 34.42
C PRO A 89 0.78 5.46 34.95
N SER A 90 -0.40 5.94 34.59
CA SER A 90 -1.65 5.21 34.79
C SER A 90 -2.02 4.50 33.50
N THR A 91 -2.49 3.25 33.59
CA THR A 91 -3.28 2.57 32.55
C THR A 91 -4.44 3.47 32.16
N THR A 92 -4.24 4.29 31.14
CA THR A 92 -5.18 5.34 30.78
C THR A 92 -6.43 4.70 30.19
N PRO A 93 -7.62 4.99 30.73
CA PRO A 93 -8.85 4.58 30.10
C PRO A 93 -8.89 5.17 28.68
N THR A 94 -9.14 4.31 27.69
CA THR A 94 -9.31 4.71 26.29
C THR A 94 -10.27 5.89 26.21
N SER A 95 -9.90 6.95 25.48
CA SER A 95 -10.79 8.11 25.35
C SER A 95 -12.14 7.68 24.74
N PRO A 96 -13.25 8.35 25.09
CA PRO A 96 -14.56 8.00 24.54
C PRO A 96 -14.61 8.13 23.02
N HIS A 97 -13.82 9.04 22.43
CA HIS A 97 -13.71 9.19 20.97
C HIS A 97 -13.02 7.99 20.34
N THR A 98 -11.94 7.49 20.96
CA THR A 98 -11.21 6.32 20.49
C THR A 98 -12.02 5.03 20.66
N ALA A 99 -12.75 4.89 21.77
CA ALA A 99 -13.69 3.77 21.95
C ALA A 99 -14.79 3.76 20.88
N LEU A 100 -15.30 4.95 20.53
CA LEU A 100 -16.27 5.13 19.46
C LEU A 100 -15.68 4.76 18.10
N ALA A 101 -14.47 5.24 17.79
CA ALA A 101 -13.76 4.92 16.54
C ALA A 101 -13.47 3.41 16.42
N PHE A 102 -13.07 2.74 17.50
CA PHE A 102 -12.89 1.28 17.51
C PHE A 102 -14.20 0.54 17.26
N THR A 103 -15.27 0.97 17.91
CA THR A 103 -16.60 0.36 17.71
C THR A 103 -17.01 0.50 16.25
N LEU A 104 -16.81 1.69 15.67
CA LEU A 104 -17.12 1.92 14.27
C LEU A 104 -16.25 1.06 13.34
N LEU A 105 -14.92 1.03 13.52
CA LEU A 105 -14.04 0.18 12.70
C LEU A 105 -14.42 -1.29 12.80
N ARG A 106 -14.83 -1.75 13.97
CA ARG A 106 -15.35 -3.11 14.19
C ARG A 106 -16.63 -3.37 13.40
N THR A 107 -17.59 -2.46 13.47
CA THR A 107 -18.81 -2.52 12.66
C THR A 107 -18.48 -2.52 11.18
N LEU A 108 -17.61 -1.62 10.71
CA LEU A 108 -17.22 -1.51 9.31
C LEU A 108 -16.45 -2.73 8.80
N ALA A 109 -15.63 -3.36 9.63
CA ALA A 109 -14.91 -4.58 9.26
C ALA A 109 -15.89 -5.72 8.93
N ARG A 110 -16.95 -5.88 9.72
CA ARG A 110 -18.03 -6.86 9.46
C ARG A 110 -18.84 -6.53 8.21
N LEU A 111 -18.86 -5.26 7.82
CA LEU A 111 -19.53 -4.76 6.61
C LEU A 111 -18.57 -4.68 5.41
N SER A 112 -17.30 -5.08 5.57
CA SER A 112 -16.24 -4.91 4.57
C SER A 112 -16.50 -5.50 3.17
N PRO A 113 -17.42 -6.46 2.93
CA PRO A 113 -17.80 -6.81 1.55
C PRO A 113 -18.31 -5.61 0.72
N ALA A 114 -18.71 -4.50 1.36
CA ALA A 114 -19.30 -3.33 0.71
C ALA A 114 -18.31 -2.20 0.32
N LYS A 115 -16.98 -2.38 0.49
CA LYS A 115 -15.98 -1.29 0.35
C LYS A 115 -15.97 -0.58 -1.02
N ALA A 116 -16.46 -1.20 -2.09
CA ALA A 116 -16.36 -0.63 -3.43
C ALA A 116 -17.53 0.30 -3.84
N THR A 117 -18.60 0.40 -3.05
CA THR A 117 -19.86 1.00 -3.54
C THR A 117 -20.33 2.25 -2.81
N PHE A 118 -19.81 2.57 -1.61
CA PHE A 118 -20.32 3.68 -0.80
C PHE A 118 -19.20 4.64 -0.36
N PRO A 119 -19.10 5.85 -0.94
CA PRO A 119 -18.09 6.83 -0.55
C PRO A 119 -18.21 7.28 0.92
N GLU A 120 -19.42 7.25 1.50
CA GLU A 120 -19.68 7.53 2.92
C GLU A 120 -18.96 6.52 3.84
N LEU A 121 -18.93 5.24 3.45
CA LEU A 121 -18.26 4.18 4.21
C LEU A 121 -16.75 4.45 4.28
N ALA A 122 -16.16 4.86 3.15
CA ALA A 122 -14.75 5.22 3.08
C ALA A 122 -14.45 6.46 3.94
N ARG A 123 -15.30 7.50 3.88
CA ARG A 123 -15.15 8.71 4.72
C ARG A 123 -15.22 8.36 6.21
N ALA A 124 -16.21 7.57 6.63
CA ALA A 124 -16.34 7.11 8.02
C ALA A 124 -15.14 6.25 8.47
N PHE A 125 -14.64 5.38 7.61
CA PHE A 125 -13.45 4.55 7.86
C PHE A 125 -12.20 5.38 8.11
N TYR A 126 -11.86 6.29 7.20
CA TYR A 126 -10.65 7.13 7.33
C TYR A 126 -10.78 8.11 8.50
N ALA A 127 -11.95 8.72 8.70
CA ALA A 127 -12.17 9.59 9.85
C ALA A 127 -12.02 8.85 11.20
N ALA A 128 -12.42 7.57 11.28
CA ALA A 128 -12.20 6.76 12.47
C ALA A 128 -10.71 6.52 12.75
N LEU A 129 -9.93 6.26 11.70
CA LEU A 129 -8.48 6.10 11.81
C LEU A 129 -7.79 7.42 12.17
N ASP A 130 -8.22 8.55 11.62
CA ASP A 130 -7.71 9.88 11.99
C ASP A 130 -7.93 10.19 13.47
N VAL A 131 -9.09 9.81 14.01
CA VAL A 131 -9.38 9.98 15.44
C VAL A 131 -8.43 9.15 16.30
N ILE A 132 -8.22 7.88 15.95
CA ILE A 132 -7.29 6.98 16.64
C ILE A 132 -5.86 7.51 16.54
N ALA A 133 -5.43 7.92 15.34
CA ALA A 133 -4.07 8.35 15.07
C ALA A 133 -3.68 9.61 15.83
N ALA A 134 -4.63 10.52 16.05
CA ALA A 134 -4.34 11.79 16.68
C ALA A 134 -4.58 11.81 18.21
N ASP A 135 -5.21 10.79 18.79
CA ASP A 135 -5.56 10.78 20.23
C ASP A 135 -4.37 10.33 21.09
N ASP A 136 -3.99 9.06 20.97
CA ASP A 136 -2.85 8.47 21.68
C ASP A 136 -2.16 7.43 20.78
N ARG A 137 -0.83 7.50 20.69
CA ARG A 137 0.00 6.49 20.00
C ARG A 137 -0.30 5.10 20.54
N GLY A 138 -0.57 4.98 21.85
CA GLY A 138 -0.95 3.71 22.48
C GLY A 138 -2.20 3.06 21.89
N ALA A 139 -3.19 3.85 21.46
CA ALA A 139 -4.41 3.32 20.84
C ALA A 139 -4.15 2.75 19.44
N ALA A 140 -3.40 3.47 18.60
CA ALA A 140 -3.00 3.00 17.27
C ALA A 140 -2.15 1.72 17.37
N ASP A 141 -1.19 1.70 18.30
CA ASP A 141 -0.37 0.52 18.60
C ASP A 141 -1.22 -0.67 19.04
N ALA A 142 -2.14 -0.46 19.98
CA ALA A 142 -3.00 -1.54 20.48
C ALA A 142 -3.87 -2.15 19.37
N LEU A 143 -4.41 -1.31 18.47
CA LEU A 143 -5.18 -1.78 17.32
C LEU A 143 -4.34 -2.64 16.38
N VAL A 144 -3.17 -2.14 15.98
CA VAL A 144 -2.32 -2.82 15.00
C VAL A 144 -1.70 -4.10 15.57
N ARG A 145 -1.31 -4.11 16.84
CA ARG A 145 -0.89 -5.35 17.53
C ARG A 145 -2.03 -6.34 17.65
N GLY A 146 -3.26 -5.86 17.90
CA GLY A 146 -4.47 -6.68 17.86
C GLY A 146 -4.65 -7.37 16.51
N ILE A 147 -4.59 -6.60 15.42
CA ILE A 147 -4.62 -7.12 14.04
C ILE A 147 -3.53 -8.18 13.83
N ALA A 148 -2.28 -7.85 14.15
CA ALA A 148 -1.13 -8.72 13.89
C ALA A 148 -1.20 -10.05 14.65
N ARG A 149 -1.77 -10.04 15.84
CA ARG A 149 -2.00 -11.24 16.68
C ARG A 149 -3.24 -12.02 16.28
N GLY A 150 -3.97 -11.58 15.25
CA GLY A 150 -5.19 -12.23 14.83
C GLY A 150 -6.38 -11.98 15.74
N ILE A 151 -6.31 -10.98 16.62
CA ILE A 151 -7.46 -10.47 17.36
C ILE A 151 -8.28 -9.67 16.35
N VAL A 152 -9.14 -10.40 15.62
CA VAL A 152 -9.91 -9.88 14.49
C VAL A 152 -10.68 -8.63 14.93
N ILE A 153 -10.52 -7.53 14.20
CA ILE A 153 -11.42 -6.38 14.25
C ILE A 153 -12.80 -6.90 13.83
N GLY A 154 -13.62 -7.31 14.79
CA GLY A 154 -14.94 -7.92 14.54
C GLY A 154 -15.11 -9.33 15.11
N GLY A 155 -14.03 -9.95 15.60
CA GLY A 155 -14.05 -11.28 16.18
C GLY A 155 -14.84 -11.31 17.48
N VAL A 156 -15.92 -12.09 17.47
CA VAL A 156 -16.58 -12.61 18.65
C VAL A 156 -15.58 -13.52 19.36
N GLU A 157 -14.66 -12.94 20.14
CA GLU A 157 -14.17 -13.70 21.29
C GLU A 157 -15.42 -13.92 22.14
N ARG A 158 -15.96 -15.13 22.15
CA ARG A 158 -16.90 -15.55 23.19
C ARG A 158 -16.24 -15.13 24.50
N ALA A 159 -16.81 -14.13 25.17
CA ALA A 159 -16.28 -13.58 26.41
C ALA A 159 -16.05 -14.67 27.48
N ASP A 160 -16.65 -15.85 27.29
CA ASP A 160 -16.50 -17.04 28.13
C ASP A 160 -15.10 -17.70 28.12
N ASP A 161 -14.20 -17.37 27.19
CA ASP A 161 -12.87 -18.03 27.10
C ASP A 161 -11.68 -17.17 27.57
N LEU A 162 -11.89 -15.90 27.99
CA LEU A 162 -10.85 -14.99 28.49
C LEU A 162 -10.22 -15.42 29.84
N GLY A 163 -10.75 -16.46 30.49
CA GLY A 163 -10.27 -16.95 31.78
C GLY A 163 -9.42 -18.23 31.73
N LYS A 164 -9.28 -18.87 30.56
CA LYS A 164 -8.50 -20.12 30.46
C LYS A 164 -7.07 -19.82 30.01
N PRO A 165 -6.04 -20.16 30.82
CA PRO A 165 -4.66 -19.99 30.43
C PRO A 165 -4.42 -20.74 29.11
N ALA A 166 -3.85 -20.03 28.14
CA ALA A 166 -3.59 -20.52 26.79
C ALA A 166 -2.70 -21.78 26.84
N THR A 167 -3.32 -22.95 26.88
CA THR A 167 -2.62 -24.21 26.64
C THR A 167 -2.17 -24.20 25.19
N SER A 168 -0.87 -24.36 24.98
CA SER A 168 -0.09 -24.19 23.75
C SER A 168 -0.43 -25.13 22.57
N SER A 169 -1.64 -25.69 22.53
CA SER A 169 -2.13 -26.41 21.37
C SER A 169 -2.39 -25.40 20.24
N SER A 170 -1.52 -25.42 19.23
CA SER A 170 -1.68 -24.84 17.89
C SER A 170 -3.15 -24.54 17.56
N ARG A 171 -3.60 -23.32 17.88
CA ARG A 171 -4.94 -22.85 17.54
C ARG A 171 -4.86 -22.46 16.07
N GLN A 172 -5.10 -23.43 15.20
CA GLN A 172 -5.18 -23.23 13.77
C GLN A 172 -6.29 -22.20 13.54
N MET A 173 -5.92 -20.94 13.32
CA MET A 173 -6.88 -19.87 13.07
C MET A 173 -7.69 -20.27 11.84
N SER A 174 -9.01 -20.33 11.99
CA SER A 174 -9.89 -20.38 10.82
C SER A 174 -9.47 -19.23 9.90
N PRO A 175 -9.21 -19.49 8.61
CA PRO A 175 -8.71 -18.46 7.71
C PRO A 175 -9.70 -17.31 7.71
N ALA A 176 -9.23 -16.13 8.14
CA ALA A 176 -10.03 -14.91 8.09
C ALA A 176 -10.48 -14.69 6.64
N SER A 177 -11.68 -14.11 6.46
CA SER A 177 -12.14 -13.79 5.12
C SER A 177 -11.13 -12.87 4.43
N PRO A 178 -10.90 -13.02 3.11
CA PRO A 178 -9.98 -12.14 2.39
C PRO A 178 -10.34 -10.65 2.51
N SER A 179 -11.63 -10.34 2.61
CA SER A 179 -12.11 -8.96 2.81
C SER A 179 -11.71 -8.40 4.18
N HIS A 180 -11.84 -9.17 5.26
CA HIS A 180 -11.41 -8.74 6.59
C HIS A 180 -9.90 -8.56 6.66
N THR A 181 -9.15 -9.44 6.00
CA THR A 181 -7.69 -9.33 5.92
C THR A 181 -7.28 -8.05 5.18
N ALA A 182 -7.88 -7.77 4.02
CA ALA A 182 -7.65 -6.53 3.28
C ALA A 182 -8.07 -5.29 4.09
N PHE A 183 -9.18 -5.37 4.84
CA PHE A 183 -9.61 -4.30 5.74
C PHE A 183 -8.56 -4.01 6.81
N ALA A 184 -8.06 -5.05 7.47
CA ALA A 184 -7.06 -4.93 8.51
C ALA A 184 -5.74 -4.36 7.96
N LEU A 185 -5.31 -4.81 6.78
CA LEU A 185 -4.13 -4.25 6.09
C LEU A 185 -4.32 -2.77 5.74
N SER A 186 -5.53 -2.34 5.33
CA SER A 186 -5.83 -0.91 5.16
C SER A 186 -5.71 -0.12 6.47
N CYS A 187 -6.12 -0.69 7.61
CA CYS A 187 -5.91 -0.03 8.90
C CYS A 187 -4.42 0.14 9.20
N VAL A 188 -3.61 -0.91 8.94
CA VAL A 188 -2.16 -0.84 9.11
C VAL A 188 -1.58 0.27 8.24
N GLU A 189 -1.87 0.25 6.93
CA GLU A 189 -1.41 1.24 5.95
C GLU A 189 -1.60 2.68 6.43
N GLN A 190 -2.79 3.02 6.91
CA GLN A 190 -3.13 4.39 7.32
C GLN A 190 -2.54 4.78 8.68
N LEU A 191 -2.30 3.82 9.57
CA LEU A 191 -1.81 4.09 10.91
C LEU A 191 -0.28 4.09 11.00
N VAL A 192 0.45 3.52 10.04
CA VAL A 192 1.93 3.42 10.11
C VAL A 192 2.63 4.72 10.54
N PRO A 193 2.26 5.93 10.05
CA PRO A 193 2.94 7.17 10.43
C PRO A 193 2.93 7.50 11.93
N VAL A 194 1.98 6.96 12.70
CA VAL A 194 1.83 7.25 14.14
C VAL A 194 2.26 6.10 15.05
N LEU A 195 2.56 4.92 14.52
CA LEU A 195 2.91 3.73 15.30
C LEU A 195 4.27 3.84 15.99
N SER A 196 4.43 3.11 17.10
CA SER A 196 5.76 2.81 17.64
C SER A 196 6.48 1.77 16.79
N LEU A 197 7.81 1.76 16.86
CA LEU A 197 8.65 0.78 16.14
C LEU A 197 8.23 -0.66 16.45
N GLY A 198 7.96 -0.98 17.72
CA GLY A 198 7.53 -2.32 18.10
C GLY A 198 6.15 -2.71 17.56
N ALA A 199 5.25 -1.76 17.32
CA ALA A 199 3.97 -2.03 16.67
C ALA A 199 4.15 -2.24 15.16
N VAL A 200 5.07 -1.49 14.54
CA VAL A 200 5.46 -1.69 13.14
C VAL A 200 6.14 -3.05 12.91
N GLU A 201 6.97 -3.52 13.83
CA GLU A 201 7.57 -4.86 13.75
C GLU A 201 6.50 -5.96 13.75
N GLU A 202 5.51 -5.86 14.63
CA GLU A 202 4.36 -6.79 14.63
C GLU A 202 3.53 -6.66 13.35
N ALA A 203 3.28 -5.42 12.90
CA ALA A 203 2.53 -5.16 11.67
C ALA A 203 3.20 -5.76 10.44
N TRP A 204 4.54 -5.64 10.34
CA TRP A 204 5.30 -6.22 9.24
C TRP A 204 5.19 -7.74 9.20
N GLY A 205 5.26 -8.39 10.36
CA GLY A 205 5.04 -9.84 10.45
C GLY A 205 3.67 -10.28 9.92
N PHE A 206 2.65 -9.43 10.05
CA PHE A 206 1.34 -9.64 9.44
C PHE A 206 1.31 -9.34 7.94
N VAL A 207 1.86 -8.18 7.52
CA VAL A 207 1.92 -7.75 6.11
C VAL A 207 2.68 -8.76 5.25
N ALA A 208 3.83 -9.24 5.72
CA ALA A 208 4.73 -10.12 4.97
C ALA A 208 4.09 -11.44 4.54
N GLN A 209 3.08 -11.93 5.27
CA GLN A 209 2.36 -13.17 4.96
C GLN A 209 1.60 -13.12 3.63
N PHE A 210 1.29 -11.91 3.15
CA PHE A 210 0.43 -11.71 1.98
C PHE A 210 1.18 -11.12 0.78
N LEU A 211 2.48 -10.82 0.89
CA LEU A 211 3.25 -10.15 -0.17
C LEU A 211 3.66 -11.09 -1.33
N SER A 212 3.73 -12.40 -1.11
CA SER A 212 4.15 -13.36 -2.14
C SER A 212 2.99 -14.10 -2.81
N SER A 213 1.77 -13.99 -2.26
CA SER A 213 0.62 -14.75 -2.77
C SER A 213 -0.38 -13.83 -3.45
N PRO A 214 -0.48 -13.81 -4.79
CA PRO A 214 -1.44 -12.95 -5.50
C PRO A 214 -2.89 -13.37 -5.30
N THR A 215 -3.12 -14.55 -4.72
CA THR A 215 -4.45 -15.10 -4.44
C THR A 215 -4.62 -15.29 -2.94
N PRO A 216 -5.63 -14.67 -2.30
CA PRO A 216 -6.63 -13.76 -2.87
C PRO A 216 -6.06 -12.36 -3.20
N ARG A 217 -6.61 -11.72 -4.25
CA ARG A 217 -6.09 -10.44 -4.77
C ARG A 217 -6.17 -9.26 -3.79
N ALA A 218 -7.28 -9.15 -3.05
CA ALA A 218 -7.50 -7.99 -2.18
C ALA A 218 -6.51 -7.90 -1.00
N PRO A 219 -6.26 -8.98 -0.21
CA PRO A 219 -5.18 -8.99 0.77
C PRO A 219 -3.80 -8.69 0.17
N TYR A 220 -3.51 -9.29 -0.99
CA TYR A 220 -2.23 -9.10 -1.68
C TYR A 220 -1.97 -7.63 -2.02
N GLU A 221 -2.93 -6.96 -2.66
CA GLU A 221 -2.77 -5.54 -3.00
C GLU A 221 -2.72 -4.66 -1.75
N ALA A 222 -3.56 -4.92 -0.75
CA ALA A 222 -3.56 -4.17 0.50
C ALA A 222 -2.24 -4.35 1.29
N ALA A 223 -1.61 -5.53 1.21
CA ALA A 223 -0.32 -5.78 1.84
C ALA A 223 0.80 -5.00 1.17
N HIS A 224 0.82 -4.94 -0.16
CA HIS A 224 1.76 -4.08 -0.88
C HIS A 224 1.54 -2.60 -0.54
N SER A 225 0.29 -2.12 -0.46
CA SER A 225 0.01 -0.75 -0.03
C SER A 225 0.51 -0.48 1.40
N ALA A 226 0.26 -1.38 2.34
CA ALA A 226 0.74 -1.25 3.72
C ALA A 226 2.28 -1.27 3.82
N ALA A 227 2.95 -2.12 3.04
CA ALA A 227 4.40 -2.14 2.95
C ALA A 227 4.93 -0.80 2.41
N LEU A 228 4.31 -0.23 1.37
CA LEU A 228 4.72 1.06 0.82
C LEU A 228 4.49 2.21 1.78
N ALA A 229 3.37 2.21 2.53
CA ALA A 229 3.13 3.19 3.58
C ALA A 229 4.19 3.12 4.69
N LEU A 230 4.72 1.93 4.98
CA LEU A 230 5.86 1.76 5.89
C LEU A 230 7.12 2.41 5.32
N PHE A 231 7.52 2.09 4.09
CA PHE A 231 8.70 2.71 3.49
C PHE A 231 8.56 4.23 3.36
N ASP A 232 7.36 4.75 3.08
CA ASP A 232 7.11 6.19 2.98
C ASP A 232 7.17 6.88 4.35
N ALA A 233 6.55 6.30 5.38
CA ALA A 233 6.56 6.84 6.74
C ALA A 233 7.96 6.92 7.37
N TYR A 234 8.85 6.01 6.97
CA TYR A 234 10.23 5.99 7.45
C TYR A 234 11.24 6.64 6.50
N ALA A 235 10.82 7.06 5.31
CA ALA A 235 11.66 7.90 4.47
C ALA A 235 11.94 9.21 5.23
N PRO A 236 13.20 9.59 5.44
CA PRO A 236 13.53 10.75 6.24
C PRO A 236 13.02 12.01 5.54
N ALA A 237 12.09 12.70 6.17
CA ALA A 237 11.69 14.03 5.74
C ALA A 237 12.91 14.98 5.82
N GLU A 238 13.12 15.75 4.77
CA GLU A 238 14.13 16.81 4.75
C GLU A 238 13.78 17.84 5.85
N GLY A 239 14.57 17.89 6.93
CA GLY A 239 14.51 18.99 7.90
C GLY A 239 14.19 18.67 9.36
N ASP A 240 13.87 17.42 9.74
CA ASP A 240 13.63 17.10 11.16
C ASP A 240 14.89 16.57 11.88
N VAL A 241 15.61 17.49 12.55
CA VAL A 241 16.85 17.21 13.29
C VAL A 241 16.56 16.75 14.73
N ASN A 242 15.34 16.96 15.24
CA ASN A 242 15.05 16.88 16.68
C ASN A 242 14.80 15.46 17.22
N LYS A 243 14.75 14.44 16.37
CA LYS A 243 14.47 13.03 16.75
C LYS A 243 15.57 12.05 16.34
N ARG A 244 16.84 12.41 16.58
CA ARG A 244 17.99 11.65 16.04
C ARG A 244 18.08 10.20 16.52
N GLU A 245 17.79 9.92 17.79
CA GLU A 245 17.91 8.56 18.36
C GLU A 245 16.78 7.63 17.92
N GLU A 246 15.51 8.04 18.05
CA GLU A 246 14.36 7.25 17.54
C GLU A 246 14.52 6.97 16.03
N LYS A 247 15.04 7.95 15.29
CA LYS A 247 15.34 7.81 13.87
C LYS A 247 16.42 6.76 13.58
N ALA A 248 17.42 6.59 14.44
CA ALA A 248 18.49 5.59 14.22
C ALA A 248 17.97 4.15 14.30
N GLU A 249 17.10 3.85 15.27
CA GLU A 249 16.47 2.52 15.38
C GLU A 249 15.54 2.25 14.20
N GLN A 250 14.78 3.26 13.78
CA GLN A 250 13.91 3.17 12.61
C GLN A 250 14.69 2.92 11.32
N ILE A 251 15.80 3.65 11.12
CA ILE A 251 16.73 3.45 10.00
C ILE A 251 17.25 2.01 10.00
N ALA A 252 17.74 1.53 11.14
CA ALA A 252 18.27 0.18 11.26
C ALA A 252 17.20 -0.89 11.00
N TYR A 253 15.94 -0.63 11.38
CA TYR A 253 14.84 -1.53 11.09
C TYR A 253 14.50 -1.57 9.59
N VAL A 254 14.30 -0.41 8.95
CA VAL A 254 14.02 -0.34 7.50
C VAL A 254 15.14 -0.97 6.68
N ALA A 255 16.40 -0.76 7.06
CA ALA A 255 17.53 -1.37 6.39
C ALA A 255 17.47 -2.91 6.40
N ARG A 256 16.88 -3.53 7.43
CA ARG A 256 16.63 -4.99 7.48
C ARG A 256 15.48 -5.43 6.56
N LEU A 257 14.50 -4.56 6.31
CA LEU A 257 13.32 -4.87 5.48
C LEU A 257 13.59 -4.74 3.98
N VAL A 258 14.45 -3.79 3.59
CA VAL A 258 14.72 -3.47 2.19
C VAL A 258 15.12 -4.71 1.36
N PRO A 259 16.09 -5.55 1.80
CA PRO A 259 16.48 -6.73 1.02
C PRO A 259 15.34 -7.69 0.74
N TYR A 260 14.53 -7.97 1.76
CA TYR A 260 13.37 -8.86 1.62
C TYR A 260 12.35 -8.30 0.65
N TYR A 261 11.98 -7.03 0.80
CA TYR A 261 10.91 -6.46 -0.02
C TYR A 261 11.36 -6.20 -1.47
N ALA A 262 12.61 -5.82 -1.69
CA ALA A 262 13.18 -5.71 -3.03
C ALA A 262 13.12 -7.05 -3.77
N GLN A 263 13.53 -8.14 -3.11
CA GLN A 263 13.44 -9.49 -3.66
C GLN A 263 11.99 -9.89 -3.93
N CYS A 264 11.09 -9.62 -2.99
CA CYS A 264 9.66 -9.87 -3.14
C CYS A 264 9.09 -9.16 -4.37
N LEU A 265 9.48 -7.91 -4.66
CA LEU A 265 9.02 -7.18 -5.85
C LEU A 265 9.57 -7.78 -7.15
N ILE A 266 10.80 -8.28 -7.15
CA ILE A 266 11.40 -8.98 -8.30
C ILE A 266 10.62 -10.27 -8.59
N GLU A 267 10.34 -11.08 -7.58
CA GLU A 267 9.54 -12.32 -7.71
C GLU A 267 8.11 -12.03 -8.21
N ASN A 268 7.50 -10.95 -7.71
CA ASN A 268 6.16 -10.50 -8.09
C ASN A 268 6.14 -9.63 -9.37
N SER A 269 7.24 -9.55 -10.11
CA SER A 269 7.29 -8.73 -11.33
C SER A 269 6.65 -9.42 -12.54
N SER A 270 6.24 -10.69 -12.44
CA SER A 270 5.55 -11.37 -13.54
C SER A 270 4.15 -10.76 -13.81
N PRO A 271 3.63 -10.86 -15.07
CA PRO A 271 2.41 -10.16 -15.47
C PRO A 271 1.13 -10.53 -14.70
N SER A 272 1.09 -11.69 -14.04
CA SER A 272 -0.05 -12.15 -13.25
C SER A 272 -0.08 -11.57 -11.82
N HIS A 273 1.01 -10.93 -11.38
CA HIS A 273 1.17 -10.40 -10.03
C HIS A 273 0.97 -8.86 -10.05
N LEU A 274 2.00 -8.05 -9.84
CA LEU A 274 1.86 -6.59 -9.89
C LEU A 274 1.64 -6.12 -11.33
N SER A 275 0.84 -5.07 -11.53
CA SER A 275 0.86 -4.34 -12.80
C SER A 275 2.24 -3.67 -12.98
N LEU A 276 2.63 -3.35 -14.22
CA LEU A 276 3.92 -2.69 -14.45
C LEU A 276 3.99 -1.34 -13.72
N ALA A 277 2.90 -0.58 -13.71
CA ALA A 277 2.84 0.70 -12.99
C ALA A 277 3.01 0.51 -11.47
N GLN A 278 2.33 -0.48 -10.89
CA GLN A 278 2.49 -0.82 -9.47
C GLN A 278 3.92 -1.25 -9.13
N LEU A 279 4.54 -2.10 -9.97
CA LEU A 279 5.92 -2.55 -9.78
C LEU A 279 6.91 -1.36 -9.84
N ARG A 280 6.81 -0.52 -10.89
CA ARG A 280 7.66 0.68 -11.05
C ARG A 280 7.55 1.60 -9.83
N HIS A 281 6.32 1.90 -9.40
CA HIS A 281 6.08 2.76 -8.25
C HIS A 281 6.61 2.15 -6.95
N ALA A 282 6.31 0.87 -6.70
CA ALA A 282 6.72 0.18 -5.48
C ALA A 282 8.25 0.10 -5.37
N TYR A 283 8.93 -0.27 -6.45
CA TYR A 283 10.39 -0.41 -6.44
C TYR A 283 11.10 0.94 -6.29
N ALA A 284 10.60 1.97 -7.00
CA ALA A 284 11.11 3.33 -6.84
C ALA A 284 10.98 3.83 -5.39
N MET A 285 9.85 3.54 -4.72
CA MET A 285 9.65 3.87 -3.31
C MET A 285 10.70 3.22 -2.39
N VAL A 286 10.99 1.94 -2.62
CA VAL A 286 11.98 1.20 -1.83
C VAL A 286 13.38 1.77 -2.03
N VAL A 287 13.75 2.07 -3.29
CA VAL A 287 15.05 2.70 -3.61
C VAL A 287 15.15 4.08 -2.97
N ARG A 288 14.08 4.89 -3.01
CA ARG A 288 14.03 6.20 -2.38
C ARG A 288 14.23 6.11 -0.88
N CYS A 289 13.49 5.22 -0.21
CA CYS A 289 13.60 5.00 1.22
C CYS A 289 15.01 4.51 1.59
N ALA A 290 15.54 3.54 0.85
CA ALA A 290 16.89 3.02 1.03
C ALA A 290 17.97 4.10 0.87
N GLY A 291 17.93 4.86 -0.23
CA GLY A 291 18.93 5.89 -0.54
C GLY A 291 18.88 7.10 0.39
N ALA A 292 17.73 7.37 0.97
CA ALA A 292 17.59 8.40 1.98
C ALA A 292 18.25 8.00 3.32
N HIS A 293 18.55 6.72 3.52
CA HIS A 293 19.26 6.19 4.69
C HIS A 293 20.74 5.89 4.41
N ASP A 294 21.02 5.20 3.30
CA ASP A 294 22.35 4.75 2.92
C ASP A 294 22.45 4.51 1.40
N ASP A 295 23.41 5.15 0.76
CA ASP A 295 23.74 4.94 -0.67
C ASP A 295 24.03 3.46 -0.95
N ALA A 296 24.69 2.74 -0.05
CA ALA A 296 24.99 1.32 -0.22
C ALA A 296 23.70 0.48 -0.29
N LEU A 297 22.67 0.86 0.45
CA LEU A 297 21.39 0.16 0.47
C LEU A 297 20.56 0.46 -0.79
N ALA A 298 20.59 1.70 -1.30
CA ALA A 298 20.00 2.01 -2.60
C ALA A 298 20.70 1.24 -3.72
N MET A 299 22.04 1.18 -3.69
CA MET A 299 22.82 0.43 -4.67
C MET A 299 22.55 -1.08 -4.58
N TYR A 300 22.31 -1.62 -3.38
CA TYR A 300 21.87 -3.01 -3.21
C TYR A 300 20.58 -3.28 -4.01
N CYS A 301 19.56 -2.42 -3.92
CA CYS A 301 18.32 -2.58 -4.68
C CYS A 301 18.58 -2.55 -6.20
N VAL A 302 19.42 -1.63 -6.66
CA VAL A 302 19.82 -1.56 -8.08
C VAL A 302 20.52 -2.85 -8.50
N GLN A 303 21.45 -3.34 -7.70
CA GLN A 303 22.20 -4.56 -7.99
C GLN A 303 21.28 -5.78 -8.03
N ALA A 304 20.33 -5.90 -7.10
CA ALA A 304 19.34 -6.98 -7.10
C ALA A 304 18.51 -7.01 -8.41
N LEU A 305 18.13 -5.85 -8.97
CA LEU A 305 17.48 -5.79 -10.28
C LEU A 305 18.41 -6.22 -11.42
N LEU A 306 19.67 -5.77 -11.38
CA LEU A 306 20.67 -6.12 -12.40
C LEU A 306 20.96 -7.63 -12.39
N ASP A 307 21.12 -8.22 -11.20
CA ASP A 307 21.33 -9.65 -11.01
C ASP A 307 20.12 -10.43 -11.55
N ALA A 308 18.90 -10.05 -11.19
CA ALA A 308 17.68 -10.66 -11.72
C ALA A 308 17.50 -10.51 -13.25
N LEU A 309 18.10 -9.50 -13.86
CA LEU A 309 18.13 -9.34 -15.33
C LEU A 309 19.14 -10.28 -15.99
N CYS A 310 20.23 -10.60 -15.28
CA CYS A 310 21.27 -11.53 -15.72
C CYS A 310 20.89 -13.00 -15.47
N GLU A 311 20.13 -13.28 -14.41
CA GLU A 311 19.60 -14.60 -14.09
C GLU A 311 18.53 -14.99 -15.13
N GLY A 312 18.92 -15.85 -16.07
CA GLY A 312 18.02 -16.48 -17.04
C GLY A 312 18.56 -17.84 -17.37
N GLU A 313 18.08 -18.86 -16.66
CA GLU A 313 18.44 -20.24 -16.96
C GLU A 313 17.89 -20.63 -18.34
N ALA A 314 18.68 -21.41 -19.08
CA ALA A 314 18.32 -22.00 -20.38
C ALA A 314 17.13 -22.96 -20.24
N SER A 315 15.93 -22.40 -20.10
CA SER A 315 14.71 -23.14 -19.84
C SER A 315 13.87 -23.32 -21.11
N GLU A 316 12.96 -24.29 -21.06
CA GLU A 316 12.24 -24.89 -22.18
C GLU A 316 11.54 -23.86 -23.10
N VAL A 317 11.39 -24.18 -24.40
CA VAL A 317 10.91 -23.29 -25.48
C VAL A 317 9.64 -22.48 -25.15
N GLY A 318 8.78 -22.93 -24.23
CA GLY A 318 7.58 -22.20 -23.79
C GLY A 318 7.82 -21.08 -22.77
N THR A 319 8.96 -21.06 -22.07
CA THR A 319 9.26 -20.05 -21.03
C THR A 319 9.85 -18.76 -21.62
N MET A 320 10.43 -18.82 -22.83
CA MET A 320 11.14 -17.68 -23.44
C MET A 320 10.28 -16.41 -23.55
N GLN A 321 9.03 -16.51 -24.00
CA GLN A 321 8.17 -15.33 -24.14
C GLN A 321 7.81 -14.71 -22.78
N ARG A 322 7.56 -15.55 -21.76
CA ARG A 322 7.24 -15.07 -20.41
C ARG A 322 8.46 -14.42 -19.76
N GLU A 323 9.63 -15.02 -19.97
CA GLU A 323 10.91 -14.49 -19.50
C GLU A 323 11.25 -13.16 -20.17
N ALA A 324 11.06 -13.03 -21.48
CA ALA A 324 11.26 -11.77 -22.21
C ALA A 324 10.38 -10.64 -21.64
N VAL A 325 9.08 -10.92 -21.44
CA VAL A 325 8.14 -9.94 -20.84
C VAL A 325 8.54 -9.60 -19.40
N HIS A 326 8.94 -10.59 -18.61
CA HIS A 326 9.41 -10.38 -17.23
C HIS A 326 10.67 -9.50 -17.19
N LYS A 327 11.70 -9.84 -17.98
CA LYS A 327 12.93 -9.06 -18.11
C LYS A 327 12.64 -7.64 -18.58
N GLN A 328 11.76 -7.45 -19.57
CA GLN A 328 11.40 -6.11 -20.02
C GLN A 328 10.76 -5.28 -18.90
N ARG A 329 9.89 -5.88 -18.09
CA ARG A 329 9.28 -5.20 -16.94
C ARG A 329 10.32 -4.82 -15.88
N LEU A 330 11.30 -5.69 -15.61
CA LEU A 330 12.41 -5.38 -14.72
C LEU A 330 13.27 -4.23 -15.25
N ARG A 331 13.55 -4.16 -16.56
CA ARG A 331 14.32 -3.03 -17.15
C ARG A 331 13.59 -1.70 -17.03
N LEU A 332 12.28 -1.68 -17.30
CA LEU A 332 11.47 -0.48 -17.12
C LEU A 332 11.35 -0.08 -15.64
N THR A 333 11.38 -1.07 -14.74
CA THR A 333 11.43 -0.84 -13.28
C THR A 333 12.76 -0.22 -12.88
N LEU A 334 13.89 -0.75 -13.38
CA LEU A 334 15.22 -0.17 -13.17
C LEU A 334 15.29 1.28 -13.66
N ALA A 335 14.77 1.59 -14.85
CA ALA A 335 14.69 2.97 -15.33
C ALA A 335 13.91 3.87 -14.37
N SER A 336 12.82 3.38 -13.76
CA SER A 336 12.01 4.14 -12.81
C SER A 336 12.70 4.44 -11.48
N THR A 337 13.82 3.78 -11.20
CA THR A 337 14.62 4.08 -10.00
C THR A 337 15.44 5.35 -10.15
N ILE A 338 15.66 5.85 -11.37
CA ILE A 338 16.47 7.04 -11.67
C ILE A 338 16.07 8.24 -10.80
N SER A 339 14.77 8.53 -10.70
CA SER A 339 14.25 9.67 -9.93
C SER A 339 14.32 9.48 -8.41
N SER A 340 14.59 8.27 -7.95
CA SER A 340 14.62 7.87 -6.53
C SER A 340 16.03 7.67 -5.98
N LEU A 341 17.06 7.76 -6.83
CA LEU A 341 18.45 7.53 -6.44
C LEU A 341 19.11 8.78 -5.83
N PRO A 342 19.98 8.59 -4.82
CA PRO A 342 20.94 9.61 -4.42
C PRO A 342 21.78 10.10 -5.59
N THR A 343 22.08 11.40 -5.61
CA THR A 343 22.85 12.06 -6.68
C THR A 343 24.23 11.42 -6.91
N SER A 344 24.83 10.85 -5.86
CA SER A 344 26.10 10.13 -5.88
C SER A 344 26.07 8.85 -6.74
N LEU A 345 24.95 8.14 -6.76
CA LEU A 345 24.77 6.88 -7.50
C LEU A 345 24.29 7.08 -8.92
N LEU A 346 23.70 8.24 -9.21
CA LEU A 346 23.03 8.52 -10.47
C LEU A 346 23.92 8.26 -11.71
N PRO A 347 25.20 8.71 -11.78
CA PRO A 347 26.06 8.41 -12.93
C PRO A 347 26.27 6.91 -13.16
N GLN A 348 26.49 6.15 -12.08
CA GLN A 348 26.76 4.72 -12.14
C GLN A 348 25.55 3.96 -12.68
N VAL A 349 24.35 4.24 -12.16
CA VAL A 349 23.14 3.52 -12.58
C VAL A 349 22.74 3.87 -14.02
N LEU A 350 22.90 5.13 -14.42
CA LEU A 350 22.69 5.54 -15.80
C LEU A 350 23.64 4.79 -16.75
N ASP A 351 24.91 4.64 -16.39
CA ASP A 351 25.86 3.87 -17.19
C ASP A 351 25.51 2.38 -17.30
N GLU A 352 24.95 1.76 -16.25
CA GLU A 352 24.42 0.39 -16.32
C GLU A 352 23.22 0.29 -17.28
N LEU A 353 22.30 1.26 -17.25
CA LEU A 353 21.17 1.31 -18.20
C LEU A 353 21.63 1.46 -19.65
N ARG A 354 22.69 2.25 -19.90
CA ARG A 354 23.32 2.32 -21.22
C ARG A 354 23.95 1.00 -21.63
N LYS A 355 24.67 0.33 -20.72
CA LYS A 355 25.23 -1.00 -21.01
C LYS A 355 24.10 -1.95 -21.40
N LEU A 356 23.01 -2.01 -20.63
CA LEU A 356 21.85 -2.85 -20.96
C LEU A 356 21.26 -2.53 -22.35
N ALA A 357 21.23 -1.26 -22.75
CA ALA A 357 20.78 -0.85 -24.08
C ALA A 357 21.76 -1.25 -25.22
N MET A 358 23.05 -1.39 -24.93
CA MET A 358 24.11 -1.76 -25.88
C MET A 358 24.26 -3.27 -26.09
N HIS A 359 23.94 -4.12 -25.12
CA HIS A 359 24.15 -5.59 -25.17
C HIS A 359 23.22 -6.33 -26.17
N SER A 360 22.71 -5.62 -27.19
CA SER A 360 21.67 -6.03 -28.12
C SER A 360 22.18 -6.70 -29.41
N SER A 361 23.49 -6.72 -29.69
CA SER A 361 23.92 -6.96 -31.08
C SER A 361 25.05 -7.95 -31.34
N ASP A 362 25.96 -8.21 -30.39
CA ASP A 362 27.28 -8.72 -30.77
C ASP A 362 27.65 -10.12 -30.31
N ASP A 363 26.77 -10.84 -29.62
CA ASP A 363 27.09 -12.22 -29.26
C ASP A 363 25.89 -13.15 -29.31
N SER A 364 26.15 -14.35 -29.79
CA SER A 364 25.26 -15.47 -30.16
C SER A 364 24.29 -15.99 -29.08
N SER A 365 24.03 -15.22 -28.02
CA SER A 365 23.14 -15.55 -26.91
C SER A 365 21.67 -15.17 -27.18
N VAL A 366 20.78 -15.99 -26.64
CA VAL A 366 19.36 -16.15 -27.02
C VAL A 366 18.44 -14.98 -26.64
N THR A 367 18.92 -13.91 -25.99
CA THR A 367 18.08 -12.79 -25.56
C THR A 367 18.29 -11.54 -26.42
N THR A 368 17.88 -11.59 -27.69
CA THR A 368 17.90 -10.40 -28.55
C THR A 368 16.83 -9.41 -28.10
N PHE A 369 17.27 -8.24 -27.65
CA PHE A 369 16.42 -7.08 -27.35
C PHE A 369 15.63 -6.69 -28.60
N THR A 370 14.30 -6.61 -28.52
CA THR A 370 13.54 -6.11 -29.66
C THR A 370 13.71 -4.59 -29.80
N ILE A 371 13.49 -4.06 -31.01
CA ILE A 371 13.58 -2.61 -31.24
C ILE A 371 12.55 -1.88 -30.38
N GLU A 372 11.34 -2.43 -30.26
CA GLU A 372 10.26 -1.88 -29.44
C GLU A 372 10.64 -1.84 -27.95
N GLU A 373 11.29 -2.89 -27.44
CA GLU A 373 11.77 -2.93 -26.05
C GLU A 373 12.82 -1.83 -25.78
N ARG A 374 13.74 -1.60 -26.74
CA ARG A 374 14.77 -0.55 -26.63
C ARG A 374 14.15 0.84 -26.68
N VAL A 375 13.13 1.04 -27.53
CA VAL A 375 12.39 2.30 -27.59
C VAL A 375 11.63 2.55 -26.28
N ALA A 376 10.94 1.55 -25.75
CA ALA A 376 10.25 1.67 -24.47
C ALA A 376 11.21 1.99 -23.32
N LEU A 377 12.41 1.39 -23.30
CA LEU A 377 13.44 1.70 -22.31
C LEU A 377 13.97 3.14 -22.47
N ARG A 378 14.26 3.57 -23.70
CA ARG A 378 14.67 4.95 -24.01
C ARG A 378 13.64 5.94 -23.48
N ASP A 379 12.37 5.71 -23.78
CA ASP A 379 11.29 6.62 -23.42
C ASP A 379 11.09 6.68 -21.91
N ALA A 380 11.18 5.53 -21.23
CA ALA A 380 11.12 5.49 -19.77
C ALA A 380 12.30 6.24 -19.13
N ILE A 381 13.53 6.08 -19.63
CA ILE A 381 14.70 6.83 -19.14
C ILE A 381 14.51 8.33 -19.35
N PHE A 382 14.06 8.72 -20.54
CA PHE A 382 13.85 10.13 -20.87
C PHE A 382 12.77 10.78 -20.00
N GLU A 383 11.65 10.09 -19.79
CA GLU A 383 10.56 10.53 -18.90
C GLU A 383 11.09 10.77 -17.48
N GLU A 384 11.83 9.82 -16.91
CA GLU A 384 12.39 9.96 -15.56
C GLU A 384 13.36 11.15 -15.46
N ILE A 385 14.28 11.30 -16.41
CA ILE A 385 15.27 12.39 -16.43
C ILE A 385 14.61 13.76 -16.57
N THR A 386 13.62 13.89 -17.44
CA THR A 386 13.04 15.20 -17.78
C THR A 386 11.96 15.65 -16.79
N GLU A 387 11.12 14.71 -16.33
CA GLU A 387 9.92 15.02 -15.54
C GLU A 387 10.10 14.78 -14.04
N LYS A 388 10.88 13.77 -13.62
CA LYS A 388 10.85 13.27 -12.24
C LYS A 388 12.15 13.47 -11.45
N VAL A 389 13.30 13.55 -12.10
CA VAL A 389 14.57 13.83 -11.41
C VAL A 389 14.55 15.23 -10.79
N GLY A 390 14.77 15.30 -9.48
CA GLY A 390 14.86 16.55 -8.73
C GLY A 390 16.05 17.42 -9.15
N ASN A 391 16.01 18.71 -8.79
CA ASN A 391 16.98 19.71 -9.22
C ASN A 391 18.45 19.31 -8.95
N ALA A 392 18.71 18.65 -7.82
CA ALA A 392 20.06 18.22 -7.43
C ALA A 392 20.69 17.22 -8.41
N GLY A 393 19.89 16.30 -8.98
CA GLY A 393 20.36 15.30 -9.94
C GLY A 393 20.19 15.70 -11.41
N LYS A 394 19.37 16.72 -11.68
CA LYS A 394 18.90 17.04 -13.04
C LYS A 394 20.04 17.42 -13.99
N GLU A 395 21.02 18.20 -13.53
CA GLU A 395 22.18 18.57 -14.35
C GLU A 395 22.98 17.33 -14.78
N ILE A 396 23.24 16.41 -13.86
CA ILE A 396 23.98 15.17 -14.11
C ILE A 396 23.23 14.29 -15.10
N ALA A 397 21.94 14.06 -14.86
CA ALA A 397 21.08 13.22 -15.69
C ALA A 397 20.95 13.75 -17.12
N VAL A 398 20.70 15.06 -17.28
CA VAL A 398 20.55 15.70 -18.58
C VAL A 398 21.89 15.69 -19.35
N ARG A 399 23.01 16.00 -18.69
CA ARG A 399 24.34 15.91 -19.32
C ARG A 399 24.63 14.50 -19.82
N TRP A 400 24.33 13.49 -18.99
CA TRP A 400 24.48 12.09 -19.34
C TRP A 400 23.61 11.72 -20.55
N TRP A 401 22.35 12.17 -20.58
CA TRP A 401 21.44 11.89 -21.69
C TRP A 401 21.99 12.41 -23.02
N TYR A 402 22.46 13.65 -23.08
CA TYR A 402 23.01 14.22 -24.31
C TYR A 402 24.28 13.50 -24.79
N ALA A 403 25.08 12.97 -23.88
CA ALA A 403 26.29 12.22 -24.21
C ALA A 403 26.02 10.81 -24.74
N ASN A 404 24.83 10.24 -24.49
CA ASN A 404 24.54 8.82 -24.78
C ASN A 404 23.24 8.59 -25.58
N ARG A 405 22.53 9.65 -26.01
CA ARG A 405 21.24 9.51 -26.73
C ARG A 405 21.33 8.75 -28.05
N ASP A 406 22.50 8.74 -28.67
CA ASP A 406 22.82 8.04 -29.93
C ASP A 406 22.87 6.51 -29.77
N VAL A 407 23.04 6.02 -28.54
CA VAL A 407 22.99 4.59 -28.20
C VAL A 407 21.57 4.04 -28.32
N PHE A 408 20.56 4.90 -28.23
CA PHE A 408 19.15 4.51 -28.29
C PHE A 408 18.60 4.62 -29.72
N PRO A 409 17.63 3.78 -30.13
CA PRO A 409 17.02 3.90 -31.44
C PRO A 409 16.40 5.29 -31.64
N PRO A 410 16.48 5.90 -32.84
CA PRO A 410 15.84 7.18 -33.11
C PRO A 410 14.32 7.10 -33.01
N VAL A 411 13.70 8.22 -32.63
CA VAL A 411 12.24 8.37 -32.60
C VAL A 411 11.67 8.16 -34.00
N GLY A 412 10.73 7.22 -34.17
CA GLY A 412 10.00 7.00 -35.42
C GLY A 412 10.32 5.73 -36.21
N LEU A 413 11.28 4.91 -35.78
CA LEU A 413 11.55 3.61 -36.42
C LEU A 413 10.40 2.60 -36.28
N GLU A 414 9.52 2.79 -35.29
CA GLU A 414 8.39 1.88 -35.03
C GLU A 414 7.29 1.93 -36.10
N LYS A 415 7.16 3.06 -36.82
CA LYS A 415 6.04 3.27 -37.77
C LYS A 415 6.27 2.70 -39.17
N GLY A 416 7.42 2.08 -39.43
CA GLY A 416 7.82 1.63 -40.76
C GLY A 416 7.04 0.44 -41.35
N LYS A 417 6.13 -0.21 -40.59
CA LYS A 417 5.44 -1.44 -41.06
C LYS A 417 3.93 -1.35 -41.26
N GLY A 418 3.28 -0.20 -41.07
CA GLY A 418 1.92 -0.03 -41.57
C GLY A 418 1.05 0.96 -40.79
N ALA A 419 1.12 2.24 -41.16
CA ALA A 419 -0.01 3.19 -41.15
C ALA A 419 0.51 4.61 -41.43
N GLU A 420 0.18 5.16 -42.59
CA GLU A 420 0.29 6.58 -42.89
C GLU A 420 -0.62 7.38 -41.94
N GLY A 421 -0.07 7.92 -40.85
CA GLY A 421 -0.78 8.78 -39.90
C GLY A 421 0.02 10.05 -39.60
N LYS A 422 -0.32 11.15 -40.28
CA LYS A 422 0.29 12.50 -40.15
C LYS A 422 -0.01 13.13 -38.77
N GLY A 423 1.05 13.58 -38.09
CA GLY A 423 1.00 14.73 -37.18
C GLY A 423 1.17 14.46 -35.68
N LYS A 424 2.43 14.48 -35.17
CA LYS A 424 2.72 14.74 -33.74
C LYS A 424 4.14 15.21 -33.39
N GLY A 425 5.07 15.36 -34.33
CA GLY A 425 6.48 15.69 -34.05
C GLY A 425 6.82 17.16 -33.74
N LYS A 426 5.90 17.97 -33.18
CA LYS A 426 6.15 19.43 -32.99
C LYS A 426 6.37 19.87 -31.53
N GLU A 427 6.16 19.00 -30.55
CA GLU A 427 6.27 19.37 -29.12
C GLU A 427 7.69 19.25 -28.57
N GLU A 428 8.47 18.26 -29.01
CA GLU A 428 9.80 17.97 -28.47
C GLU A 428 10.82 19.11 -28.74
N ASN A 429 10.71 19.77 -29.90
CA ASN A 429 11.56 20.92 -30.23
C ASN A 429 11.26 22.19 -29.43
N LYS A 430 10.12 22.27 -28.71
CA LYS A 430 9.73 23.48 -27.98
C LYS A 430 10.31 23.52 -26.56
N LEU A 431 10.46 22.35 -25.92
CA LEU A 431 11.14 22.22 -24.62
C LEU A 431 12.66 22.41 -24.75
N LEU A 432 13.25 21.98 -25.87
CA LEU A 432 14.68 22.17 -26.19
C LEU A 432 15.11 23.64 -26.38
N ALA A 433 14.16 24.56 -26.55
CA ALA A 433 14.46 25.99 -26.69
C ALA A 433 14.37 26.77 -25.37
N GLN A 434 14.01 26.11 -24.26
CA GLN A 434 13.79 26.75 -22.95
C GLN A 434 14.78 26.32 -21.85
N LEU A 435 15.60 25.30 -22.13
CA LEU A 435 16.77 24.90 -21.34
C LEU A 435 18.04 25.39 -22.05
#